data_AF-A0A011PFE6-F1
#
_entry.id   AF-A0A011PFE6-F1
#
_cell.length_a   1.000
_cell.length_b   1.000
_cell.length_c   1.000
_cell.angle_alpha   90.00
_cell.angle_beta   90.00
_cell.angle_gamma   90.00
#
_symmetry.space_group_name_H-M   'P 1'
#
loop_
_entity.id
_entity.type
_entity.pdbx_description
1 polymer ?
#
loop_
_entity_poly.entity_id
_entity_poly.type
_entity_poly.pdbx_seq_one_letter_code
_entity_poly.pdbx_strand_id
1 'polypeptide(L)' 'METEAAFATRMVEQVQHIKHYRQEVLLVEGRVLDDDTAALEWITRHAATFPPIEAFTSH' A
#
# COMPACT_ATOMS: atom_id res chain seq x y z
N MET A 1 -5.53 0.24 -23.77
CA MET A 1 -5.12 1.46 -23.02
C MET A 1 -5.78 1.47 -21.63
N GLU A 2 -6.02 0.31 -21.01
CA GLU A 2 -6.71 0.17 -19.71
C GLU A 2 -5.74 -0.04 -18.53
N THR A 3 -4.47 -0.31 -18.83
CA THR A 3 -3.45 -0.66 -17.85
C THR A 3 -3.11 0.51 -16.92
N GLU A 4 -2.85 1.70 -17.45
CA GLU A 4 -2.41 2.86 -16.63
C GLU A 4 -3.46 3.32 -15.62
N ALA A 5 -4.74 3.33 -16.00
CA ALA A 5 -5.83 3.71 -15.09
C ALA A 5 -5.96 2.71 -13.93
N ALA A 6 -5.89 1.39 -14.21
CA ALA A 6 -5.93 0.37 -13.19
C ALA A 6 -4.70 0.42 -12.24
N PHE A 7 -3.52 0.74 -12.77
CA PHE A 7 -2.33 0.97 -11.94
C PHE A 7 -2.48 2.20 -11.04
N ALA A 8 -2.98 3.30 -11.59
CA ALA A 8 -3.20 4.54 -10.84
C ALA A 8 -4.21 4.34 -9.70
N THR A 9 -5.34 3.68 -9.96
CA THR A 9 -6.34 3.36 -8.93
C THR A 9 -5.73 2.52 -7.80
N ARG A 10 -4.96 1.47 -8.13
CA ARG A 10 -4.29 0.63 -7.12
C ARG A 10 -3.26 1.40 -6.31
N MET A 11 -2.49 2.29 -6.94
CA MET A 11 -1.54 3.14 -6.21
C MET A 11 -2.27 4.04 -5.19
N VAL A 12 -3.43 4.58 -5.54
CA VAL A 12 -4.25 5.37 -4.61
C VAL A 12 -4.79 4.51 -3.46
N GLU A 13 -5.24 3.30 -3.73
CA GLU A 13 -5.69 2.35 -2.70
C GLU A 13 -4.56 1.99 -1.72
N GLN A 14 -3.36 1.72 -2.23
CA GLN A 14 -2.20 1.44 -1.38
C GLN A 14 -1.83 2.63 -0.50
N VAL A 15 -1.93 3.86 -1.02
CA VAL A 15 -1.73 5.08 -0.21
C VAL A 15 -2.78 5.19 0.90
N GLN A 16 -4.03 4.83 0.63
CA GLN A 16 -5.07 4.81 1.67
C GLN A 16 -4.77 3.78 2.76
N HIS A 17 -4.31 2.59 2.40
CA HIS A 17 -3.91 1.58 3.37
C HIS A 17 -2.72 2.03 4.23
N ILE A 18 -1.69 2.63 3.63
CA ILE A 18 -0.54 3.17 4.37
C ILE A 18 -0.98 4.25 5.38
N LYS A 19 -1.91 5.12 4.98
CA LYS A 19 -2.48 6.12 5.89
C LYS A 19 -3.25 5.49 7.05
N HIS A 20 -4.04 4.45 6.77
CA HIS A 20 -4.76 3.74 7.82
C HIS A 20 -3.80 3.03 8.78
N TYR A 21 -2.80 2.33 8.25
CA TYR A 21 -1.75 1.67 9.03
C TYR A 21 -1.03 2.65 9.95
N ARG A 22 -0.66 3.83 9.43
CA ARG A 22 -0.02 4.89 10.22
C ARG A 22 -0.91 5.34 11.40
N GLN A 23 -2.21 5.48 11.18
CA GLN A 23 -3.15 5.83 12.24
C GLN A 23 -3.32 4.69 13.25
N GLU A 24 -3.40 3.45 12.79
CA GLU A 24 -3.50 2.26 13.63
C GLU A 24 -2.27 2.13 14.53
N VAL A 25 -1.06 2.26 13.98
CA VAL A 25 0.20 2.24 14.75
C VAL A 25 0.21 3.33 15.82
N LEU A 26 -0.29 4.53 15.52
CA LEU A 26 -0.41 5.58 16.53
C LEU A 26 -1.39 5.20 17.65
N LEU A 27 -2.54 4.64 17.29
CA LEU A 27 -3.59 4.30 18.26
C LEU A 27 -3.24 3.08 19.12
N VAL A 28 -2.61 2.07 18.51
CA VAL A 28 -2.33 0.77 19.14
C VAL A 28 -0.95 0.75 19.79
N GLU A 29 0.07 1.28 19.12
CA GLU A 29 1.47 1.25 19.60
C GLU A 29 1.91 2.59 20.20
N GLY A 30 1.16 3.68 20.02
CA GLY A 30 1.56 5.02 20.48
C GLY A 30 2.71 5.64 19.67
N ARG A 31 3.09 5.01 18.56
CA ARG A 31 4.20 5.45 17.71
C ARG A 31 3.72 6.40 16.62
N VAL A 32 4.43 7.50 16.47
CA VAL A 32 4.21 8.43 15.34
C VAL A 32 5.15 8.03 14.21
N LEU A 33 4.58 7.56 13.10
CA LEU A 33 5.32 7.36 11.85
C LEU A 33 5.17 8.59 10.96
N ASP A 34 6.20 8.90 10.19
CA ASP A 34 6.08 9.74 8.99
C ASP A 34 5.63 8.89 7.79
N ASP A 35 5.33 9.55 6.67
CA ASP A 35 4.78 8.88 5.49
C ASP A 35 5.78 7.89 4.86
N ASP A 36 7.07 8.23 4.83
CA ASP A 36 8.12 7.39 4.25
C ASP A 36 8.35 6.13 5.08
N THR A 37 8.41 6.28 6.41
CA THR A 37 8.57 5.17 7.35
C THR A 37 7.35 4.25 7.32
N ALA A 38 6.14 4.81 7.31
CA ALA A 38 4.92 4.03 7.20
C ALA A 38 4.85 3.25 5.88
N ALA A 39 5.25 3.88 4.76
CA ALA A 39 5.31 3.21 3.46
C ALA A 39 6.33 2.07 3.45
N LEU A 40 7.54 2.28 3.99
CA LEU A 40 8.58 1.26 4.05
C LEU A 40 8.17 0.07 4.92
N GLU A 41 7.61 0.32 6.10
CA GLU A 41 7.10 -0.73 6.97
C GLU A 41 5.96 -1.50 6.30
N TRP A 42 5.02 -0.79 5.67
CA TRP A 42 3.90 -1.40 4.95
C TRP A 42 4.37 -2.30 3.81
N ILE A 43 5.27 -1.83 2.96
CA ILE A 43 5.86 -2.61 1.87
C ILE A 43 6.59 -3.83 2.43
N THR A 44 7.40 -3.66 3.47
CA THR A 44 8.15 -4.78 4.06
C THR A 44 7.22 -5.88 4.61
N ARG A 45 6.09 -5.50 5.20
CA ARG A 45 5.11 -6.45 5.78
C ARG A 45 4.17 -7.07 4.75
N HIS A 46 3.76 -6.30 3.73
CA HIS A 46 2.66 -6.67 2.83
C HIS A 46 3.05 -6.89 1.37
N ALA A 47 4.27 -6.54 0.93
CA ALA A 47 4.67 -6.70 -0.48
C ALA A 47 4.60 -8.16 -0.96
N ALA A 48 4.83 -9.14 -0.08
CA ALA A 48 4.68 -10.55 -0.43
C ALA A 48 3.23 -10.96 -0.74
N THR A 49 2.25 -10.19 -0.27
CA THR A 49 0.82 -10.38 -0.57
C THR A 49 0.35 -9.54 -1.75
N PHE A 50 1.22 -8.68 -2.30
CA PHE A 50 0.87 -7.89 -3.46
C PHE A 50 0.77 -8.83 -4.66
N PRO A 51 -0.37 -8.82 -5.34
CA PRO A 51 -0.56 -9.69 -6.49
C PRO A 51 0.43 -9.27 -7.60
N PRO A 52 1.12 -10.23 -8.24
CA PRO A 52 2.15 -9.91 -9.23
C PRO A 52 1.51 -9.21 -10.42
N ILE A 53 2.27 -8.31 -11.05
CA ILE A 53 1.81 -7.53 -12.21
C ILE A 53 1.27 -8.46 -13.32
N GLU A 54 1.87 -9.65 -13.48
CA GLU A 54 1.51 -10.68 -14.46
C GLU A 54 0.19 -11.39 -14.18
N ALA A 55 -0.26 -11.46 -12.92
CA ALA A 55 -1.58 -12.00 -12.58
C ALA A 55 -2.72 -11.11 -13.10
N PHE A 56 -2.41 -9.90 -13.57
CA PHE A 56 -3.37 -8.94 -14.10
C PHE A 56 -3.28 -8.71 -15.61
N THR A 57 -2.33 -9.34 -16.30
CA THR A 57 -2.21 -9.29 -17.77
C THR A 57 -3.02 -10.37 -18.48
N SER A 58 -3.69 -11.25 -17.74
CA SER A 58 -4.62 -12.23 -18.30
C SER A 58 -6.04 -11.67 -18.30
N HIS A 59 -6.34 -10.78 -19.24
CA HIS A 59 -7.72 -10.51 -19.65
C HIS A 59 -7.80 -10.04 -21.10
#